data_AF-A0A914NLR3-F1
#
_entry.id   AF-A0A914NLR3-F1
#
_cell.length_a   1.000
_cell.length_b   1.000
_cell.length_c   1.000
_cell.angle_alpha   90.00
_cell.angle_beta   90.00
_cell.angle_gamma   90.00
#
_symmetry.space_group_name_H-M   'P 1'
#
loop_
_entity.id
_entity.type
_entity.pdbx_description
1 polymer ?
#
loop_
_entity_poly.entity_id
_entity_poly.type
_entity_poly.pdbx_seq_one_letter_code
_entity_poly.pdbx_strand_id
1 'polypeptide(L)'
;MVDNKDFVGRQRTTPFYFQHFNLRDISITAGGVTFPAAPYSLDFSKGNYARIYHDMQEAVGYAGSLESNGISMFRYAYAGYCFFVFNLTNSQEDNGPEMFDLIKNGTTSIRMTFNEPVPSGGIVLVAMGEIDSLLMLDRNRTISTDISV
;
A
#
# COMPACT_ATOMS: atom_id res chain seq x y z
N MET A 1 0.62 -8.75 3.55
CA MET A 1 0.88 -8.93 5.01
C MET A 1 1.71 -10.19 5.22
N VAL A 2 2.39 -10.34 6.36
CA VAL A 2 3.28 -11.49 6.63
C VAL A 2 2.87 -12.20 7.92
N ASP A 3 3.06 -13.52 8.00
CA ASP A 3 2.83 -14.27 9.25
C ASP A 3 3.89 -13.84 10.26
N ASN A 4 3.49 -13.60 11.51
CA ASN A 4 4.41 -13.15 12.54
C ASN A 4 5.63 -14.08 12.68
N LYS A 5 5.45 -15.40 12.54
CA LYS A 5 6.56 -16.37 12.63
C LYS A 5 7.56 -16.23 11.47
N ASP A 6 7.10 -15.77 10.31
CA ASP A 6 7.90 -15.60 9.11
C ASP A 6 8.63 -14.26 9.15
N PHE A 7 7.98 -13.24 9.72
CA PHE A 7 8.57 -11.94 9.99
C PHE A 7 9.71 -11.99 11.02
N VAL A 8 9.49 -12.69 12.15
CA VAL A 8 10.52 -12.88 13.19
C VAL A 8 11.68 -13.75 12.71
N GLY A 9 11.45 -14.56 11.67
CA GLY A 9 12.45 -15.41 11.04
C GLY A 9 12.43 -16.83 11.57
N ARG A 10 12.23 -17.80 10.67
CA ARG A 10 12.33 -19.24 10.92
C ARG A 10 13.08 -19.90 9.79
N GLN A 11 13.89 -20.92 10.08
CA GLN A 11 14.83 -21.53 9.12
C GLN A 11 14.23 -21.98 7.76
N ARG A 12 12.92 -22.20 7.68
CA ARG A 12 12.23 -22.70 6.47
C ARG A 12 11.18 -21.74 5.91
N THR A 13 11.14 -20.51 6.41
CA THR A 13 10.18 -19.50 5.95
C THR A 13 10.90 -18.20 5.62
N THR A 14 10.20 -17.29 4.98
CA THR A 14 10.78 -16.04 4.48
C THR A 14 9.88 -14.86 4.86
N PRO A 15 10.45 -13.73 5.31
CA PRO A 15 9.67 -12.53 5.60
C PRO A 15 9.10 -11.86 4.34
N PHE A 16 9.47 -12.35 3.15
CA PHE A 16 9.01 -11.84 1.85
C PHE A 16 7.83 -12.63 1.27
N TYR A 17 7.18 -13.50 2.06
CA TYR A 17 5.96 -14.19 1.64
C TYR A 17 4.72 -13.36 2.02
N PHE A 18 4.35 -12.42 1.15
CA PHE A 18 3.23 -11.51 1.38
C PHE A 18 1.90 -12.15 0.97
N GLN A 19 1.06 -12.44 1.95
CA GLN A 19 -0.24 -13.09 1.76
C GLN A 19 -1.42 -12.21 2.18
N HIS A 20 -2.60 -12.60 1.71
CA HIS A 20 -3.86 -11.87 1.90
C HIS A 20 -4.57 -12.18 3.22
N PHE A 21 -4.28 -13.32 3.88
CA PHE A 21 -4.94 -13.73 5.14
C PHE A 21 -6.48 -13.71 5.12
N ASN A 22 -7.07 -14.02 3.97
CA ASN A 22 -8.52 -13.91 3.76
C ASN A 22 -9.08 -12.51 4.04
N LEU A 23 -8.30 -11.47 3.74
CA LEU A 23 -8.75 -10.08 3.74
C LEU A 23 -10.06 -9.95 2.94
N ARG A 24 -11.03 -9.25 3.54
CA ARG A 24 -12.34 -8.91 2.98
C ARG A 24 -12.36 -7.50 2.43
N ASP A 25 -11.75 -6.58 3.16
CA ASP A 25 -11.73 -5.16 2.83
C ASP A 25 -10.52 -4.49 3.47
N ILE A 26 -9.94 -3.52 2.76
CA ILE A 26 -8.87 -2.65 3.23
C ILE A 26 -9.14 -1.23 2.76
N SER A 27 -8.97 -0.27 3.66
CA SER A 27 -9.08 1.15 3.36
C SER A 27 -8.02 1.96 4.11
N ILE A 28 -7.60 3.05 3.48
CA ILE A 28 -6.69 4.04 4.05
C ILE A 28 -7.43 5.37 4.13
N THR A 29 -7.51 5.96 5.32
CA THR A 29 -8.02 7.32 5.50
C THR A 29 -6.86 8.25 5.79
N ALA A 30 -6.64 9.24 4.92
CA ALA A 30 -5.62 10.28 5.06
C ALA A 30 -6.27 11.66 4.86
N GLY A 31 -6.06 12.59 5.79
CA GLY A 31 -6.62 13.94 5.69
C GLY A 31 -8.15 14.02 5.58
N GLY A 32 -8.86 13.02 6.13
CA GLY A 32 -10.33 12.92 6.04
C GLY A 32 -10.86 12.29 4.74
N VAL A 33 -9.99 11.99 3.78
CA VAL A 33 -10.34 11.27 2.54
C VAL A 33 -10.03 9.79 2.72
N THR A 34 -10.96 8.93 2.30
CA THR A 34 -10.80 7.47 2.39
C THR A 34 -10.62 6.86 1.01
N PHE A 35 -9.62 5.98 0.91
CA PHE A 35 -9.22 5.26 -0.28
C PHE A 35 -9.38 3.75 -0.05
N PRO A 36 -9.95 2.99 -1.00
CA PRO A 36 -10.60 3.49 -2.22
C PRO A 36 -11.94 4.16 -1.88
N ALA A 37 -12.48 4.96 -2.80
CA ALA A 37 -13.81 5.57 -2.63
C ALA A 37 -14.93 4.53 -2.54
N ALA A 38 -14.84 3.47 -3.37
CA ALA A 38 -15.73 2.32 -3.31
C ALA A 38 -15.02 1.18 -2.55
N PRO A 39 -15.55 0.70 -1.40
CA PRO A 39 -14.98 -0.38 -0.63
C PRO A 39 -14.77 -1.66 -1.44
N TYR A 40 -13.86 -2.53 -0.98
CA TYR A 40 -13.70 -3.84 -1.57
C TYR A 40 -14.65 -4.86 -0.94
N SER A 41 -14.95 -5.92 -1.69
CA SER A 41 -15.63 -7.13 -1.21
C SER A 41 -14.82 -8.33 -1.66
N LEU A 42 -13.65 -8.48 -1.04
CA LEU A 42 -12.65 -9.47 -1.43
C LEU A 42 -13.05 -10.86 -0.96
N ASP A 43 -12.85 -11.83 -1.84
CA ASP A 43 -12.95 -13.26 -1.54
C ASP A 43 -11.94 -14.01 -2.43
N PHE A 44 -10.76 -14.26 -1.86
CA PHE A 44 -9.66 -14.95 -2.55
C PHE A 44 -9.97 -16.41 -2.88
N SER A 45 -10.89 -17.04 -2.14
CA SER A 45 -11.33 -18.41 -2.41
C SER A 45 -12.23 -18.48 -3.66
N LYS A 46 -13.01 -17.42 -3.92
CA LYS A 46 -13.96 -17.34 -5.05
C LYS A 46 -13.42 -16.59 -6.27
N GLY A 47 -12.17 -16.10 -6.23
CA GLY A 47 -11.63 -15.31 -7.34
C GLY A 47 -11.96 -13.81 -7.28
N ASN A 48 -12.60 -13.33 -6.22
CA ASN A 48 -13.04 -11.94 -6.07
C ASN A 48 -11.88 -11.06 -5.57
N TYR A 49 -10.87 -10.86 -6.40
CA TYR A 49 -9.72 -10.00 -6.12
C TYR A 49 -9.15 -9.33 -7.38
N ALA A 50 -9.83 -9.45 -8.51
CA ALA A 50 -9.40 -8.85 -9.77
C ALA A 50 -9.24 -7.33 -9.68
N ARG A 51 -10.18 -6.65 -9.02
CA ARG A 51 -10.15 -5.20 -8.85
C ARG A 51 -8.94 -4.75 -8.06
N ILE A 52 -8.73 -5.27 -6.84
CA ILE A 52 -7.60 -4.84 -6.01
C ILE A 52 -6.24 -5.21 -6.62
N TYR A 53 -6.17 -6.29 -7.40
CA TYR A 53 -4.99 -6.60 -8.20
C TYR A 53 -4.76 -5.56 -9.31
N HIS A 54 -5.82 -5.16 -10.04
CA HIS A 54 -5.73 -4.13 -11.07
C HIS A 54 -5.32 -2.78 -10.48
N ASP A 55 -5.98 -2.35 -9.40
CA ASP A 55 -5.69 -1.10 -8.69
C ASP A 55 -4.21 -1.08 -8.22
N MET A 56 -3.67 -2.22 -7.78
CA MET A 56 -2.24 -2.34 -7.46
C MET A 56 -1.36 -2.12 -8.71
N GLN A 57 -1.66 -2.80 -9.81
CA GLN A 57 -0.89 -2.66 -11.06
C GLN A 57 -0.97 -1.24 -11.64
N GLU A 58 -2.09 -0.56 -11.46
CA GLU A 58 -2.28 0.85 -11.83
C GLU A 58 -1.42 1.75 -10.96
N ALA A 59 -1.48 1.59 -9.64
CA ALA A 59 -0.71 2.40 -8.70
C ALA A 59 0.80 2.23 -8.84
N VAL A 60 1.29 1.07 -9.31
CA VAL A 60 2.72 0.84 -9.62
C VAL A 60 3.08 1.13 -11.08
N GLY A 61 2.17 1.70 -11.88
CA GLY A 61 2.43 2.19 -13.24
C GLY A 61 2.45 1.14 -14.36
N TYR A 62 2.01 -0.10 -14.10
CA TYR A 62 2.03 -1.17 -15.11
C TYR A 62 0.68 -1.39 -15.80
N ALA A 63 -0.44 -0.95 -15.22
CA ALA A 63 -1.75 -1.08 -15.87
C ALA A 63 -1.78 -0.33 -17.21
N GLY A 64 -2.21 -1.00 -18.27
CA GLY A 64 -2.26 -0.40 -19.62
C GLY A 64 -0.91 -0.24 -20.32
N SER A 65 0.20 -0.61 -19.66
CA SER A 65 1.55 -0.60 -20.27
C SER A 65 1.87 -1.92 -20.99
N LEU A 66 2.94 -1.92 -21.80
CA LEU A 66 3.55 -3.14 -22.35
C LEU A 66 4.64 -3.72 -21.43
N GLU A 67 4.86 -3.13 -20.26
CA GLU A 67 5.84 -3.55 -19.28
C GLU A 67 5.23 -4.42 -18.18
N SER A 68 6.07 -5.03 -17.35
CA SER A 68 5.61 -5.89 -16.26
C SER A 68 6.58 -5.93 -15.09
N ASN A 69 6.04 -5.90 -13.87
CA ASN A 69 6.74 -6.23 -12.62
C ASN A 69 6.88 -7.75 -12.37
N GLY A 70 6.36 -8.61 -13.24
CA GLY A 70 6.39 -10.07 -13.09
C GLY A 70 5.44 -10.64 -12.03
N ILE A 71 4.55 -9.82 -11.45
CA ILE A 71 3.52 -10.24 -10.50
C ILE A 71 2.24 -10.54 -11.28
N SER A 72 2.01 -11.81 -11.61
CA SER A 72 0.73 -12.22 -12.20
C SER A 72 -0.36 -12.25 -11.14
N MET A 73 -1.62 -12.20 -11.57
CA MET A 73 -2.79 -12.35 -10.71
C MET A 73 -2.75 -13.66 -9.88
N PHE A 74 -2.18 -14.74 -10.42
CA PHE A 74 -1.94 -15.98 -9.68
C PHE A 74 -0.89 -15.79 -8.58
N ARG A 75 0.24 -15.14 -8.88
CA ARG A 75 1.29 -14.91 -7.88
C ARG A 75 0.83 -13.98 -6.76
N TYR A 76 0.03 -12.98 -7.13
CA TYR A 76 -0.63 -12.06 -6.22
C TYR A 76 -1.48 -12.81 -5.18
N ALA A 77 -2.35 -13.71 -5.63
CA ALA A 77 -3.25 -14.43 -4.73
C ALA A 77 -2.59 -15.60 -3.99
N TYR A 78 -1.70 -16.35 -4.64
CA TYR A 78 -1.31 -17.68 -4.15
C TYR A 78 0.20 -17.92 -4.01
N ALA A 79 1.06 -16.95 -4.34
CA ALA A 79 2.51 -17.16 -4.32
C ALA A 79 3.31 -16.13 -3.51
N GLY A 80 2.67 -15.44 -2.57
CA GLY A 80 3.39 -14.55 -1.64
C GLY A 80 3.72 -13.16 -2.19
N TYR A 81 2.97 -12.66 -3.19
CA TYR A 81 3.15 -11.33 -3.79
C TYR A 81 1.90 -10.45 -3.63
N CYS A 82 1.17 -10.61 -2.52
CA CYS A 82 -0.05 -9.84 -2.25
C CYS A 82 0.28 -8.47 -1.62
N PHE A 83 0.44 -7.46 -2.46
CA PHE A 83 0.63 -6.06 -2.07
C PHE A 83 -0.68 -5.27 -2.18
N PHE A 84 -0.84 -4.28 -1.31
CA PHE A 84 -1.94 -3.32 -1.39
C PHE A 84 -1.31 -1.95 -1.55
N VAL A 85 -1.52 -1.33 -2.71
CA VAL A 85 -0.89 -0.07 -3.07
C VAL A 85 -2.02 0.94 -3.29
N PHE A 86 -1.90 2.08 -2.62
CA PHE A 86 -2.88 3.14 -2.68
C PHE A 86 -2.18 4.42 -3.09
N ASN A 87 -2.62 5.01 -4.19
CA ASN A 87 -2.23 6.37 -4.51
C ASN A 87 -3.04 7.34 -3.62
N LEU A 88 -2.34 8.07 -2.76
CA LEU A 88 -2.92 9.04 -1.84
C LEU A 88 -2.76 10.49 -2.32
N THR A 89 -2.12 10.75 -3.48
CA THR A 89 -1.99 12.09 -4.05
C THR A 89 -3.37 12.65 -4.39
N ASN A 90 -3.56 13.98 -4.26
CA ASN A 90 -4.87 14.57 -4.55
C ASN A 90 -5.18 14.51 -6.05
N SER A 91 -4.14 14.54 -6.88
CA SER A 91 -4.22 14.44 -8.33
C SER A 91 -4.47 13.02 -8.83
N GLN A 92 -4.15 12.00 -8.02
CA GLN A 92 -4.04 10.61 -8.45
C GLN A 92 -3.08 10.37 -9.62
N GLU A 93 -2.28 11.38 -9.98
CA GLU A 93 -1.23 11.30 -10.99
C GLU A 93 0.12 11.37 -10.27
N ASP A 94 1.15 10.80 -10.91
CA ASP A 94 2.53 11.01 -10.48
C ASP A 94 2.87 12.48 -10.74
N ASN A 95 3.14 13.23 -9.66
CA ASN A 95 3.37 14.65 -9.73
C ASN A 95 4.70 14.89 -10.47
N GLY A 96 4.61 15.07 -11.79
CA GLY A 96 5.72 15.59 -12.57
C GLY A 96 6.23 16.91 -11.98
N PRO A 97 7.43 17.38 -12.35
CA PRO A 97 8.10 18.53 -11.71
C PRO A 97 7.33 19.86 -11.74
N GLU A 98 6.19 19.91 -12.45
CA GLU A 98 5.31 21.06 -12.59
C GLU A 98 4.09 21.04 -11.65
N MET A 99 3.81 19.91 -10.98
CA MET A 99 2.63 19.77 -10.10
C MET A 99 3.06 19.66 -8.64
N PHE A 100 2.64 20.63 -7.83
CA PHE A 100 2.91 20.68 -6.40
C PHE A 100 1.61 20.48 -5.63
N ASP A 101 1.51 19.36 -4.92
CA ASP A 101 0.45 19.14 -3.96
C ASP A 101 0.76 19.87 -2.64
N LEU A 102 -0.23 20.55 -2.07
CA LEU A 102 -0.08 21.17 -0.75
C LEU A 102 0.17 20.08 0.30
N ILE A 103 1.27 20.22 1.04
CA ILE A 103 1.58 19.38 2.20
C ILE A 103 0.48 19.58 3.25
N LYS A 104 -0.19 18.47 3.61
CA LYS A 104 -1.25 18.44 4.61
C LYS A 104 -0.78 17.65 5.82
N ASN A 105 -0.72 18.31 6.97
CA ASN A 105 -0.54 17.61 8.24
C ASN A 105 -1.83 16.87 8.61
N GLY A 106 -1.71 15.61 8.99
CA GLY A 106 -2.86 14.81 9.40
C GLY A 106 -2.50 13.41 9.85
N THR A 107 -3.51 12.66 10.27
CA THR A 107 -3.37 11.26 10.64
C THR A 107 -3.73 10.39 9.43
N THR A 108 -2.86 9.42 9.14
CA THR A 108 -3.15 8.32 8.23
C THR A 108 -3.56 7.11 9.04
N SER A 109 -4.74 6.55 8.76
CA SER A 109 -5.25 5.35 9.43
C SER A 109 -5.56 4.26 8.41
N ILE A 110 -5.18 3.02 8.73
CA ILE A 110 -5.45 1.85 7.90
C ILE A 110 -6.49 0.99 8.62
N ARG A 111 -7.57 0.64 7.91
CA ARG A 111 -8.60 -0.28 8.39
C ARG A 111 -8.60 -1.53 7.54
N MET A 112 -8.62 -2.70 8.18
CA MET A 112 -8.71 -3.99 7.52
C MET A 112 -9.78 -4.85 8.17
N THR A 113 -10.54 -5.58 7.36
CA THR A 113 -11.49 -6.60 7.82
C THR A 113 -11.19 -7.92 7.12
N PHE A 114 -11.36 -9.05 7.82
CA PHE A 114 -11.04 -10.37 7.31
C PHE A 114 -12.29 -11.26 7.26
N ASN A 115 -12.34 -12.16 6.27
CA ASN A 115 -13.39 -13.17 6.15
C ASN A 115 -13.18 -14.34 7.12
N GLU A 116 -11.95 -14.54 7.58
CA GLU A 116 -11.58 -15.56 8.54
C GLU A 116 -10.84 -14.96 9.75
N PRO A 117 -10.85 -15.64 10.91
CA PRO A 117 -10.05 -15.22 12.05
C PRO A 117 -8.57 -15.11 11.70
N VAL A 118 -7.94 -14.02 12.13
CA VAL A 118 -6.49 -13.85 12.06
C VAL A 118 -5.80 -14.98 12.85
N PRO A 119 -4.71 -15.59 12.35
CA PRO A 119 -4.00 -16.63 13.06
C PRO A 119 -3.62 -16.23 14.49
N SER A 120 -3.63 -17.19 15.43
CA SER A 120 -3.35 -16.94 16.85
C SER A 120 -1.97 -16.34 17.11
N GLY A 121 -0.99 -16.62 16.24
CA GLY A 121 0.36 -16.05 16.30
C GLY A 121 0.45 -14.58 15.86
N GLY A 122 -0.64 -14.01 15.34
CA GLY A 122 -0.69 -12.66 14.78
C GLY A 122 -0.19 -12.55 13.35
N ILE A 123 -0.43 -11.39 12.75
CA ILE A 123 0.05 -11.01 11.42
C ILE A 123 0.80 -9.68 11.54
N VAL A 124 1.79 -9.50 10.69
CA VAL A 124 2.56 -8.27 10.60
C VAL A 124 2.19 -7.54 9.31
N LEU A 125 1.76 -6.29 9.45
CA LEU A 125 1.62 -5.36 8.35
C LEU A 125 2.95 -4.60 8.20
N VAL A 126 3.59 -4.76 7.05
CA VAL A 126 4.72 -3.92 6.64
C VAL A 126 4.15 -2.80 5.79
N ALA A 127 4.31 -1.56 6.24
CA ALA A 127 3.85 -0.37 5.54
C ALA A 127 5.05 0.44 5.05
N MET A 128 4.98 0.88 3.80
CA MET A 128 5.88 1.85 3.18
C MET A 128 5.01 2.99 2.67
N GLY A 129 5.42 4.23 2.94
CA GLY A 129 4.81 5.42 2.38
C GLY A 129 5.89 6.26 1.70
N GLU A 130 5.55 6.80 0.54
CA GLU A 130 6.31 7.84 -0.12
C GLU A 130 5.63 9.18 0.14
N ILE A 131 6.43 10.17 0.52
CA ILE A 131 5.97 11.54 0.80
C ILE A 131 6.99 12.51 0.25
N ASP A 132 6.51 13.60 -0.33
CA ASP A 132 7.36 14.72 -0.71
C ASP A 132 7.87 15.43 0.54
N SER A 133 9.13 15.85 0.50
CA SER A 133 9.70 16.75 1.49
C SER A 133 10.11 18.07 0.84
N LEU A 134 9.79 19.16 1.53
CA LEU A 134 10.16 20.50 1.12
C LEU A 134 11.35 21.02 1.92
N LEU A 135 12.47 21.21 1.21
CA LEU A 135 13.66 21.87 1.74
C LEU A 135 13.62 23.36 1.33
N MET A 136 13.51 24.25 2.31
CA MET A 136 13.59 25.70 2.09
C MET A 136 15.00 26.20 2.39
N LEU A 137 15.53 27.05 1.50
CA LEU A 137 16.76 27.81 1.72
C LEU A 137 16.40 29.29 1.82
N ASP A 138 16.68 29.91 2.96
CA ASP A 138 16.45 31.34 3.13
C ASP A 138 17.57 32.20 2.51
N ARG A 139 17.37 33.53 2.50
CA ARG A 139 18.36 34.49 2.01
C ARG A 139 19.71 34.41 2.74
N ASN A 140 19.71 33.96 3.99
CA ASN A 140 20.90 33.80 4.83
C ASN A 140 21.57 32.43 4.67
N ARG A 141 21.10 31.60 3.72
CA ARG A 141 21.54 30.22 3.49
C ARG A 141 21.24 29.28 4.66
N THR A 142 20.23 29.61 5.48
CA THR A 142 19.68 28.71 6.48
C THR A 142 18.77 27.71 5.80
N ILE A 143 18.95 26.43 6.12
CA ILE A 143 18.12 25.34 5.62
C ILE A 143 17.04 25.04 6.67
N SER A 144 15.78 24.98 6.25
CA SER A 144 14.68 24.46 7.05
C SER A 144 13.91 23.39 6.29
N THR A 145 13.52 22.32 6.99
CA THR A 145 12.75 21.21 6.43
C THR A 145 11.39 21.14 7.10
N ASP A 146 10.40 20.71 6.34
CA ASP A 146 9.02 20.49 6.77
C ASP A 146 8.76 19.10 7.39
N ILE A 147 9.72 18.17 7.28
CA ILE A 147 9.58 16.81 7.83
C ILE A 147 9.69 16.84 9.35
N SER A 148 8.62 16.47 10.04
CA SER A 148 8.67 15.98 11.42
C SER A 148 8.78 14.45 11.40
N VAL A 149 9.93 13.91 11.81
CA VAL A 149 10.10 12.46 12.04
C VAL A 149 9.69 12.13 13.47
#